data_AF-A0A0F5VE90-F1
#
_entry.id   AF-A0A0F5VE90-F1
#
_cell.length_a   1.000
_cell.length_b   1.000
_cell.length_c   1.000
_cell.angle_alpha   90.00
_cell.angle_beta   90.00
_cell.angle_gamma   90.00
#
_symmetry.space_group_name_H-M   'P 1'
#
loop_
_entity.id
_entity.type
_entity.pdbx_description
1 polymer ?
#
loop_
_entity_poly.entity_id
_entity_poly.type
_entity_poly.pdbx_seq_one_letter_code
_entity_poly.pdbx_strand_id
1 'polypeptide(L)'
;MVVWPAVLKYEGDQELSVVADRQTWESDADLHCFGFQPDDVLIDSTGQVFRPLSLRPGETRLEASEKTMRLEDIVELIKAHQSCLGACCAAKVAFDSVAEAIDALSMNTL
;
A
#
# COMPACT_ATOMS: atom_id res chain seq x y z
N MET A 1 -8.85 11.73 -6.80
CA MET A 1 -8.47 11.91 -5.38
C MET A 1 -8.24 10.53 -4.81
N VAL A 2 -7.25 10.35 -3.94
CA VAL A 2 -6.99 9.04 -3.30
C VAL A 2 -8.18 8.66 -2.42
N VAL A 3 -8.64 7.41 -2.54
CA VAL A 3 -9.65 6.81 -1.65
C VAL A 3 -8.96 5.97 -0.59
N TRP A 4 -8.91 6.48 0.62
CA TRP A 4 -8.26 5.82 1.76
C TRP A 4 -9.18 4.76 2.41
N PRO A 5 -8.63 3.75 3.13
CA PRO A 5 -7.20 3.50 3.32
C PRO A 5 -6.50 3.10 2.02
N ALA A 6 -5.18 3.25 2.01
CA ALA A 6 -4.34 2.84 0.91
C ALA A 6 -3.17 2.01 1.42
N VAL A 7 -2.52 1.30 0.50
CA VAL A 7 -1.31 0.53 0.79
C VAL A 7 -0.15 1.07 -0.01
N LEU A 8 0.95 1.36 0.69
CA LEU A 8 2.23 1.71 0.10
C LEU A 8 3.09 0.45 -0.03
N LYS A 9 3.59 0.21 -1.23
CA LYS A 9 4.46 -0.91 -1.58
C LYS A 9 5.76 -0.36 -2.12
N TYR A 10 6.85 -0.65 -1.42
CA TYR A 10 8.20 -0.28 -1.86
C TYR A 10 8.76 -1.30 -2.84
N GLU A 11 9.56 -0.85 -3.80
CA GLU A 11 10.29 -1.69 -4.72
C GLU A 11 11.24 -2.64 -3.95
N GLY A 12 11.26 -3.92 -4.33
CA GLY A 12 12.15 -4.92 -3.73
C GLY A 12 11.78 -5.41 -2.32
N ASP A 13 10.87 -4.74 -1.62
CA ASP A 13 10.39 -5.15 -0.30
C ASP A 13 9.13 -6.02 -0.40
N GLN A 14 8.91 -6.99 0.48
CA GLN A 14 7.62 -7.71 0.58
C GLN A 14 6.68 -7.09 1.62
N GLU A 15 7.19 -6.17 2.44
CA GLU A 15 6.41 -5.43 3.40
C GLU A 15 5.44 -4.45 2.72
N LEU A 16 4.27 -4.31 3.33
CA LEU A 16 3.21 -3.38 2.93
C LEU A 16 2.98 -2.43 4.08
N SER A 17 3.02 -1.13 3.81
CA SER A 17 2.68 -0.10 4.80
C SER A 17 1.27 0.41 4.54
N VAL A 18 0.41 0.28 5.54
CA VAL A 18 -0.95 0.82 5.47
C VAL A 18 -0.91 2.31 5.75
N VAL A 19 -1.62 3.07 4.92
CA VAL A 19 -1.80 4.51 5.09
C VAL A 19 -3.30 4.75 5.30
N ALA A 20 -3.67 5.02 6.55
CA ALA A 20 -5.06 5.06 6.98
C ALA A 20 -5.84 6.22 6.35
N ASP A 21 -5.21 7.39 6.23
CA ASP A 21 -5.79 8.57 5.64
C ASP A 21 -4.73 9.55 5.11
N ARG A 22 -5.20 10.68 4.56
CA ARG A 22 -4.33 11.75 4.04
C ARG A 22 -3.44 12.34 5.13
N GLN A 23 -3.94 12.48 6.35
CA GLN A 23 -3.16 13.05 7.44
C GLN A 23 -2.00 12.12 7.81
N THR A 24 -2.22 10.80 7.85
CA THR A 24 -1.14 9.81 8.02
C THR A 24 -0.11 9.96 6.91
N TRP A 25 -0.54 10.01 5.64
CA TRP A 25 0.37 10.23 4.51
C TRP A 25 1.22 11.50 4.71
N GLU A 26 0.63 12.62 5.09
CA GLU A 26 1.34 13.90 5.18
C GLU A 26 2.22 14.03 6.42
N SER A 27 1.90 13.35 7.52
CA SER A 27 2.56 13.55 8.82
C SER A 27 3.52 12.45 9.24
N ASP A 28 3.42 11.26 8.65
CA ASP A 28 4.30 10.15 8.97
C ASP A 28 5.63 10.28 8.20
N ALA A 29 6.68 10.66 8.92
CA ALA A 29 8.01 10.82 8.34
C ALA A 29 8.66 9.48 7.98
N ASP A 30 8.25 8.37 8.60
CA ASP A 30 8.83 7.05 8.37
C ASP A 30 8.40 6.51 6.99
N LEU A 31 7.18 6.84 6.53
CA LEU A 31 6.73 6.56 5.16
C LEU A 31 7.59 7.23 4.07
N HIS A 32 8.34 8.27 4.45
CA HIS A 32 9.08 9.12 3.52
C HIS A 32 10.60 9.05 3.70
N CYS A 33 11.08 8.37 4.76
CA CYS A 33 12.43 8.59 5.30
C CYS A 33 13.56 8.25 4.32
N PHE A 34 13.36 7.27 3.44
CA PHE A 34 14.35 6.84 2.44
C PHE A 34 14.15 7.44 1.05
N GLY A 35 13.08 8.22 0.85
CA GLY A 35 12.65 8.71 -0.45
C GLY A 35 12.11 7.59 -1.36
N PHE A 36 11.29 7.97 -2.35
CA PHE A 36 10.62 7.01 -3.22
C PHE A 36 11.43 6.63 -4.45
N GLN A 37 11.44 5.34 -4.77
CA GLN A 37 11.99 4.76 -6.01
C GLN A 37 10.97 4.80 -7.15
N PRO A 38 11.42 4.67 -8.42
CA PRO A 38 10.52 4.76 -9.58
C PRO A 38 9.37 3.75 -9.59
N ASP A 39 9.59 2.56 -9.02
CA ASP A 39 8.62 1.45 -9.01
C ASP A 39 7.91 1.30 -7.65
N ASP A 40 8.10 2.23 -6.71
CA ASP A 40 7.25 2.36 -5.54
C ASP A 40 5.83 2.74 -5.99
N VAL A 41 4.83 2.17 -5.32
CA VAL A 41 3.42 2.43 -5.64
C VAL A 41 2.58 2.58 -4.39
N LEU A 42 1.62 3.50 -4.46
CA LEU A 42 0.51 3.57 -3.51
C LEU A 42 -0.76 3.12 -4.21
N ILE A 43 -1.45 2.14 -3.64
CA ILE A 43 -2.68 1.56 -4.18
C ILE A 43 -3.82 1.92 -3.23
N ASP A 44 -4.82 2.61 -3.74
CA ASP A 44 -5.95 3.05 -2.91
C ASP A 44 -7.07 1.99 -2.83
N SER A 45 -8.09 2.23 -2.01
CA SER A 45 -9.23 1.31 -1.79
C SER A 45 -10.08 1.01 -3.03
N THR A 46 -9.87 1.72 -4.14
CA THR A 46 -10.52 1.42 -5.43
C THR A 46 -9.63 0.60 -6.36
N GLY A 47 -8.37 0.35 -5.97
CA GLY A 47 -7.35 -0.27 -6.80
C GLY A 47 -6.63 0.74 -7.70
N GLN A 48 -6.90 2.04 -7.59
CA GLN A 48 -6.19 3.05 -8.36
C GLN A 48 -4.73 3.12 -7.90
N VAL A 49 -3.80 3.05 -8.86
CA VAL A 49 -2.36 3.12 -8.58
C VAL A 49 -1.87 4.54 -8.71
N PHE A 50 -1.13 5.00 -7.69
CA PHE A 50 -0.45 6.28 -7.62
C PHE A 50 1.05 6.07 -7.52
N ARG A 51 1.81 6.92 -8.20
CA ARG A 51 3.25 7.03 -8.05
C ARG A 51 3.58 8.03 -6.94
N PRO A 52 4.23 7.60 -5.85
CA PRO A 52 4.72 8.51 -4.83
C PRO A 52 6.02 9.17 -5.30
N LEU A 53 6.15 10.47 -5.01
CA LEU A 53 7.30 11.29 -5.39
C LEU A 53 7.81 12.07 -4.20
N SER A 54 9.12 12.02 -3.97
CA SER A 54 9.80 12.91 -3.03
C SER A 54 10.21 14.19 -3.74
N LEU A 55 9.60 15.31 -3.37
CA LEU A 55 9.92 16.62 -3.97
C LEU A 55 11.08 17.28 -3.24
N ARG A 56 11.00 17.29 -1.91
CA ARG A 56 12.01 17.81 -0.96
C ARG A 56 11.98 16.96 0.30
N PRO A 57 12.97 17.06 1.21
CA PRO A 57 12.90 16.38 2.50
C PRO A 57 11.59 16.75 3.24
N GLY A 58 10.76 15.75 3.51
CA GLY A 58 9.45 15.92 4.17
C GLY A 58 8.32 16.44 3.26
N GLU A 59 8.54 16.65 1.97
CA GLU A 59 7.51 17.07 1.01
C GLU A 59 7.30 16.01 -0.06
N THR A 60 6.11 15.43 -0.10
CA THR A 60 5.75 14.34 -1.02
C THR A 60 4.53 14.65 -1.86
N ARG A 61 4.42 13.98 -3.01
CA ARG A 61 3.27 14.08 -3.91
C ARG A 61 2.87 12.70 -4.42
N LEU A 62 1.57 12.51 -4.63
CA LEU A 62 1.01 11.34 -5.28
C LEU A 62 0.51 11.72 -6.68
N GLU A 63 1.05 11.07 -7.70
CA GLU A 63 0.60 11.21 -9.08
C GLU A 63 -0.22 10.00 -9.49
N ALA A 64 -1.48 10.22 -9.88
CA ALA A 64 -2.31 9.13 -10.38
C ALA A 64 -1.71 8.57 -11.67
N SER A 65 -1.61 7.25 -11.75
CA SER A 65 -1.25 6.56 -12.99
C SER A 65 -2.50 6.13 -13.75
N GLU A 66 -2.34 5.75 -15.02
CA GLU A 66 -3.43 5.11 -15.79
C GLU A 66 -3.64 3.64 -15.40
N LYS A 67 -2.87 3.13 -14.43
CA LYS A 67 -2.93 1.73 -13.98
C LYS A 67 -3.92 1.57 -12.84
N THR A 68 -4.65 0.47 -12.89
CA THR A 68 -5.45 -0.05 -11.78
C THR A 68 -4.95 -1.44 -11.42
N MET A 69 -4.90 -1.76 -10.13
CA MET A 69 -4.58 -3.08 -9.64
C MET A 69 -5.87 -3.86 -9.39
N ARG A 70 -5.93 -5.10 -9.89
CA ARG A 70 -7.10 -5.96 -9.68
C ARG A 70 -7.02 -6.60 -8.31
N LEU A 71 -8.17 -7.03 -7.80
CA LEU A 71 -8.26 -7.71 -6.51
C LEU A 71 -7.31 -8.90 -6.39
N GLU A 72 -7.19 -9.72 -7.45
CA GLU A 72 -6.28 -10.87 -7.48
C GLU A 72 -4.81 -10.46 -7.26
N ASP A 73 -4.38 -9.36 -7.88
CA ASP A 73 -3.00 -8.87 -7.77
C ASP A 73 -2.74 -8.33 -6.34
N ILE A 74 -3.73 -7.65 -5.73
CA ILE A 74 -3.64 -7.14 -4.35
C ILE A 74 -3.62 -8.30 -3.34
N VAL A 75 -4.44 -9.33 -3.55
CA VAL A 75 -4.44 -10.53 -2.71
C VAL A 75 -3.06 -11.19 -2.72
N GLU A 76 -2.39 -11.28 -3.87
CA GLU A 76 -1.04 -11.83 -3.95
C GLU A 76 0.00 -10.96 -3.21
N LEU A 77 -0.12 -9.63 -3.25
CA LEU A 77 0.72 -8.74 -2.42
C LEU A 77 0.50 -9.00 -0.93
N ILE A 78 -0.76 -9.12 -0.48
CA ILE A 78 -1.10 -9.39 0.92
C ILE A 78 -0.54 -10.74 1.38
N LYS A 79 -0.63 -11.78 0.53
CA LYS A 79 -0.07 -13.09 0.83
C LYS A 79 1.45 -13.04 0.97
N ALA A 80 2.13 -12.31 0.08
CA ALA A 80 3.58 -12.12 0.16
C ALA A 80 3.98 -11.41 1.45
N HIS A 81 3.27 -10.34 1.81
CA HIS A 81 3.46 -9.62 3.08
C HIS A 81 3.28 -10.53 4.30
N GLN A 82 2.16 -11.26 4.37
CA GLN A 82 1.89 -12.20 5.47
C GLN A 82 2.94 -13.32 5.56
N SER A 83 3.40 -13.83 4.41
CA SER A 83 4.47 -14.82 4.35
C SER A 83 5.80 -14.25 4.87
N CYS A 84 6.12 -12.99 4.54
CA CYS A 84 7.30 -12.29 5.05
C CYS A 84 7.26 -12.16 6.59
N LEU A 85 6.06 -11.93 7.15
CA LEU A 85 5.83 -11.92 8.61
C LEU A 85 5.79 -13.32 9.26
N GLY A 86 6.00 -14.39 8.51
CA GLY A 86 6.00 -15.76 9.03
C GLY A 86 4.60 -16.35 9.29
N ALA A 87 3.54 -15.74 8.76
CA ALA A 87 2.18 -16.24 8.91
C ALA A 87 1.96 -17.51 8.06
N CYS A 88 1.77 -18.65 8.73
CA CYS A 88 1.62 -19.98 8.12
C CYS A 88 0.33 -20.14 7.27
N CYS A 89 -0.66 -19.24 7.43
CA CYS A 89 -1.98 -19.37 6.80
C CYS A 89 -2.21 -18.45 5.59
N ALA A 90 -1.18 -17.76 5.09
CA ALA A 90 -1.30 -16.78 4.00
C ALA A 90 -2.02 -17.33 2.75
N ALA A 91 -1.86 -18.63 2.43
CA ALA A 91 -2.44 -19.23 1.23
C ALA A 91 -4.00 -19.23 1.16
N LYS A 92 -4.71 -18.95 2.26
CA LYS A 92 -6.19 -19.12 2.35
C LYS A 92 -6.98 -17.81 2.45
N VAL A 93 -6.34 -16.65 2.41
CA VAL A 93 -7.09 -15.39 2.43
C VAL A 93 -7.77 -15.13 1.08
N ALA A 94 -9.03 -14.73 1.15
CA ALA A 94 -9.84 -14.30 0.02
C ALA A 94 -10.68 -13.11 0.49
N PHE A 95 -10.93 -12.18 -0.42
CA PHE A 95 -11.70 -10.97 -0.18
C PHE A 95 -12.69 -10.80 -1.33
N ASP A 96 -13.79 -10.09 -1.10
CA ASP A 96 -14.81 -9.81 -2.11
C ASP A 96 -14.54 -8.48 -2.86
N SER A 97 -13.65 -7.64 -2.33
CA SER A 97 -13.29 -6.36 -2.96
C SER A 97 -11.89 -5.86 -2.59
N VAL A 98 -11.38 -4.88 -3.37
CA VAL A 98 -10.12 -4.20 -3.07
C VAL A 98 -10.18 -3.47 -1.73
N ALA A 99 -11.28 -2.76 -1.48
CA ALA A 99 -11.49 -2.03 -0.22
C ALA A 99 -11.39 -2.98 0.98
N GLU A 100 -12.10 -4.11 0.94
CA GLU A 100 -12.05 -5.12 2.01
C GLU A 100 -10.63 -5.69 2.21
N ALA A 101 -9.91 -5.97 1.12
CA ALA A 101 -8.55 -6.48 1.18
C ALA A 101 -7.59 -5.48 1.86
N ILE A 102 -7.70 -4.20 1.55
CA ILE A 102 -6.87 -3.14 2.16
C ILE A 102 -7.31 -2.86 3.62
N ASP A 103 -8.60 -2.88 3.91
CA ASP A 103 -9.12 -2.75 5.28
C ASP A 103 -8.59 -3.88 6.18
N ALA A 104 -8.51 -5.11 5.66
CA ALA A 104 -8.00 -6.26 6.40
C ALA A 104 -6.53 -6.10 6.82
N LEU A 105 -5.69 -5.43 6.01
CA LEU A 105 -4.31 -5.11 6.38
C LEU A 105 -4.26 -4.16 7.59
N SER A 106 -5.19 -3.21 7.67
CA SER A 106 -5.30 -2.24 8.76
C SER A 106 -5.69 -2.90 10.10
N MET A 107 -6.40 -4.03 10.05
CA MET A 107 -6.86 -4.76 11.24
C MET A 107 -5.88 -5.82 11.76
N ASN A 108 -4.89 -6.20 10.96
CA ASN A 108 -3.97 -7.31 11.27
C ASN A 108 -2.61 -6.86 11.83
N THR A 109 -2.42 -5.57 12.12
CA THR A 109 -1.23 -5.02 12.78
C THR A 109 -1.37 -5.14 14.31
N LEU A 110 -1.26 -6.37 14.85
CA LEU A 110 -1.16 -6.67 16.29
C LEU A 110 0.15 -7.36 16.63
#